data_AF-A0A7L3SDM8-F1
#
_entry.id   AF-A0A7L3SDM8-F1
#
_cell.length_a   1.000
_cell.length_b   1.000
_cell.length_c   1.000
_cell.angle_alpha   90.00
_cell.angle_beta   90.00
_cell.angle_gamma   90.00
#
_symmetry.space_group_name_H-M   'P 1'
#
loop_
_entity.id
_entity.type
_entity.pdbx_description
1 polymer ?
#
loop_
_entity_poly.entity_id
_entity_poly.type
_entity_poly.pdbx_seq_one_letter_code
_entity_poly.pdbx_strand_id
1 'polypeptide(L)' 'IKGRPEPEVKWEKAEGTISERAQIEVTSSYTMLVIDNVNRFDSGRYNLTLE' A
#
# COMPACT_ATOMS: atom_id res chain seq x y z
N ILE A 1 4.71 -17.88 13.52
CA ILE A 1 4.04 -18.61 12.41
C ILE A 1 3.86 -17.58 11.30
N LYS A 2 4.62 -17.68 10.20
CA LYS A 2 4.35 -16.90 8.98
C LYS A 2 3.69 -17.86 8.00
N GLY A 3 2.58 -17.44 7.38
CA GLY A 3 1.86 -18.24 6.39
C GLY A 3 2.81 -18.69 5.27
N ARG A 4 2.57 -19.88 4.73
CA ARG A 4 3.21 -20.35 3.50
C ARG A 4 2.07 -20.63 2.51
N PRO A 5 2.03 -19.98 1.33
CA PRO A 5 3.01 -18.98 0.83
C PRO A 5 3.04 -17.69 1.67
N GLU A 6 4.06 -16.85 1.46
CA GLU A 6 4.06 -15.49 2.05
C GLU A 6 2.79 -14.77 1.60
N PRO A 7 2.13 -14.01 2.49
CA PRO A 7 0.87 -13.38 2.16
C PRO A 7 1.04 -12.39 1.02
N GLU A 8 0.09 -12.37 0.09
CA GLU A 8 0.07 -11.35 -0.95
C GLU A 8 -0.36 -10.02 -0.35
N VAL A 9 0.39 -8.96 -0.64
CA VAL A 9 0.14 -7.62 -0.09
C VAL A 9 -0.36 -6.71 -1.20
N LYS A 10 -1.57 -6.17 -1.03
CA LYS A 10 -2.16 -5.25 -1.99
C LYS A 10 -2.59 -3.95 -1.32
N TRP A 11 -2.07 -2.84 -1.83
CA TRP A 11 -2.52 -1.49 -1.49
C TRP A 11 -3.43 -0.94 -2.58
N GLU A 12 -4.55 -0.34 -2.19
CA GLU A 12 -5.50 0.30 -3.10
C GLU A 12 -5.96 1.65 -2.54
N LYS A 13 -6.21 2.62 -3.43
CA LYS A 13 -6.93 3.84 -3.07
C LYS A 13 -8.41 3.62 -3.37
N ALA A 14 -9.28 3.86 -2.40
CA ALA A 14 -10.72 3.59 -2.57
C ALA A 14 -11.36 4.44 -3.68
N GLU A 15 -10.86 5.65 -3.88
CA GLU A 15 -11.37 6.62 -4.84
C GLU A 15 -10.23 7.04 -5.78
N GLY A 16 -9.96 6.17 -6.76
CA GLY A 16 -8.96 6.39 -7.80
C GLY A 16 -7.75 5.49 -7.67
N THR A 17 -6.61 5.95 -8.19
CA THR A 17 -5.36 5.19 -8.20
C THR A 17 -4.39 5.74 -7.16
N ILE A 18 -3.52 4.86 -6.67
CA ILE A 18 -2.35 5.28 -5.90
C ILE A 18 -1.45 6.10 -6.83
N SER A 19 -0.91 7.21 -6.32
CA SER A 19 -0.02 8.08 -7.10
C SER A 19 1.19 7.28 -7.62
N GLU A 20 1.61 7.52 -8.87
CA GLU A 20 2.84 6.91 -9.42
C GLU A 20 4.11 7.29 -8.65
N ARG A 21 4.06 8.39 -7.87
CA ARG A 21 5.14 8.81 -6.99
C ARG A 21 5.23 7.96 -5.72
N ALA A 22 4.21 7.16 -5.42
CA ALA A 22 4.18 6.35 -4.23
C ALA A 22 5.24 5.25 -4.28
N GLN A 23 5.91 5.04 -3.17
CA GLN A 23 6.81 3.91 -2.95
C GLN A 23 6.10 2.90 -2.06
N ILE A 24 6.04 1.65 -2.51
CA ILE A 24 5.50 0.54 -1.73
C ILE A 24 6.65 -0.38 -1.36
N GLU A 25 6.82 -0.60 -0.06
CA GLU A 25 7.75 -1.57 0.49
C GLU A 25 6.95 -2.74 1.08
N VAL A 26 7.36 -3.96 0.74
CA VAL A 26 6.82 -5.18 1.30
C VAL A 26 7.98 -6.02 1.82
N THR A 27 7.93 -6.34 3.10
CA THR A 27 8.84 -7.28 3.74
C THR A 27 8.05 -8.43 4.33
N SER A 28 8.74 -9.48 4.76
CA SER A 28 8.12 -10.63 5.42
C SER A 28 7.45 -10.29 6.77
N SER A 29 7.56 -9.07 7.29
CA SER A 29 7.02 -8.67 8.59
C SER A 29 6.24 -7.36 8.60
N TYR A 30 6.38 -6.53 7.57
CA TYR A 30 5.65 -5.27 7.45
C TYR A 30 5.49 -4.86 5.99
N THR A 31 4.55 -3.96 5.74
CA THR A 31 4.43 -3.24 4.48
C THR A 31 4.26 -1.74 4.75
N MET A 32 4.77 -0.91 3.84
CA MET A 32 4.67 0.55 3.91
C MET A 32 4.27 1.11 2.55
N LEU A 33 3.41 2.13 2.57
CA LEU A 33 3.08 2.98 1.44
C LEU A 33 3.52 4.40 1.78
N VAL A 34 4.46 4.96 1.03
CA VAL A 34 5.00 6.32 1.24
C VAL A 34 4.73 7.16 0.00
N ILE A 35 4.16 8.35 0.18
CA ILE A 35 3.93 9.32 -0.88
C ILE A 35 4.64 10.63 -0.49
N ASP A 36 5.74 10.94 -1.15
CA ASP A 36 6.47 12.20 -0.91
C ASP A 36 5.83 13.37 -1.66
N ASN A 37 5.99 14.58 -1.12
CA ASN A 37 5.47 15.83 -1.70
C ASN A 37 3.97 15.76 -1.97
N VAL A 38 3.18 15.36 -0.97
CA VAL A 38 1.74 15.17 -1.09
C VAL A 38 1.01 16.43 -1.56
N ASN A 39 -0.08 16.24 -2.29
CA ASN A 39 -1.03 17.27 -2.64
C ASN A 39 -2.47 16.79 -2.38
N ARG A 40 -3.47 17.64 -2.65
CA ARG A 40 -4.88 17.33 -2.38
C ARG A 40 -5.41 16.06 -3.05
N PHE A 41 -4.80 15.61 -4.15
CA PHE A 41 -5.20 14.38 -4.86
C PHE A 41 -4.70 13.11 -4.18
N ASP A 42 -3.74 13.21 -3.26
CA ASP A 42 -3.26 12.08 -2.45
C ASP A 42 -4.15 11.84 -1.22
N SER A 43 -5.10 12.75 -0.93
CA SER A 43 -6.07 12.54 0.15
C SER A 43 -7.09 11.46 -0.22
N GLY A 44 -7.56 10.71 0.78
CA GLY A 44 -8.60 9.70 0.63
C GLY A 44 -8.35 8.46 1.48
N ARG A 45 -9.25 7.48 1.35
CA ARG A 45 -9.11 6.18 2.02
C ARG A 45 -8.19 5.27 1.22
N TYR A 46 -7.23 4.67 1.91
CA TYR A 46 -6.37 3.60 1.40
C TYR A 46 -6.75 2.29 2.09
N ASN A 47 -6.87 1.23 1.30
CA ASN A 47 -7.15 -0.12 1.78
C ASN A 47 -5.90 -0.97 1.62
N LEU A 48 -5.65 -1.81 2.61
CA LEU A 48 -4.59 -2.81 2.61
C LEU A 48 -5.23 -4.19 2.77
N THR A 49 -4.98 -5.08 1.82
CA THR A 49 -5.41 -6.47 1.86
C THR A 49 -4.19 -7.38 2.00
N LEU A 50 -4.31 -8.38 2.87
CA LEU A 50 -3.34 -9.47 3.07
C LEU A 50 -4.07 -10.80 2.79
N GLU A 51 -3.62 -11.57 1.80
CA GLU A 51 -4.18 -12.88 1.43
C GLU A 51 -3.19 -14.03 1.63
#